data_AF-A0A7Y5VL30-F1
#
_entry.id   AF-A0A7Y5VL30-F1
#
_cell.length_a   1.000
_cell.length_b   1.000
_cell.length_c   1.000
_cell.angle_alpha   90.00
_cell.angle_beta   90.00
_cell.angle_gamma   90.00
#
_symmetry.space_group_name_H-M   'P 1'
#
loop_
_entity.id
_entity.type
_entity.pdbx_description
1 polymer ?
#
loop_
_entity_poly.entity_id
_entity_poly.type
_entity_poly.pdbx_seq_one_letter_code
_entity_poly.pdbx_strand_id
1 'polypeptide(L)'
;SGLSAAAAWPDAPRILDADSLLPERALAGDPPARRVLVDRIHRPLGAKGHVPLLQTATAYLESGGSLEATARALFVHPNTVRYRLGRISDVTGYDLTTPREAWAVRIALALGRLSIAPAPAQSLGHPLEESSKLSPSTS
;
A
#
# COMPACT_ATOMS: atom_id res chain seq x y z
N SER A 1 7.96 6.31 -14.47
CA SER A 1 7.18 7.35 -15.19
C SER A 1 5.81 6.79 -15.54
N GLY A 2 4.80 7.61 -15.83
CA GLY A 2 3.42 7.13 -16.09
C GLY A 2 3.28 6.21 -17.32
N LEU A 3 4.16 6.35 -18.31
CA LEU A 3 4.15 5.55 -19.55
C LEU A 3 4.45 4.06 -19.33
N SER A 4 5.31 3.70 -18.37
CA SER A 4 5.60 2.28 -18.07
C SER A 4 4.48 1.59 -17.28
N ALA A 5 3.64 2.37 -16.59
CA ALA A 5 2.54 1.88 -15.77
C ALA A 5 1.30 1.50 -16.60
N ALA A 6 1.11 2.12 -17.76
CA ALA A 6 -0.04 1.85 -18.63
C ALA A 6 -0.13 0.37 -19.08
N ALA A 7 1.02 -0.30 -19.24
CA ALA A 7 1.07 -1.72 -19.59
C ALA A 7 0.42 -2.65 -18.53
N ALA A 8 0.31 -2.20 -17.28
CA ALA A 8 -0.30 -2.97 -16.20
C ALA A 8 -1.84 -2.85 -16.16
N TRP A 9 -2.44 -2.01 -17.00
CA TRP A 9 -3.89 -2.00 -17.23
C TRP A 9 -4.20 -2.07 -18.74
N PRO A 10 -4.28 -3.29 -19.32
CA PRO A 10 -4.47 -3.48 -20.76
C PRO A 10 -5.78 -2.88 -21.30
N ASP A 11 -6.85 -2.92 -20.49
CA ASP A 11 -8.18 -2.43 -20.85
C ASP A 11 -8.42 -0.96 -20.46
N ALA A 12 -7.37 -0.19 -20.19
CA ALA A 12 -7.52 1.17 -19.70
C ALA A 12 -8.14 2.10 -20.77
N PRO A 13 -9.04 3.02 -20.38
CA PRO A 13 -9.50 4.09 -21.25
C PRO A 13 -8.35 4.87 -21.89
N ARG A 14 -8.53 5.32 -23.13
CA ARG A 14 -7.49 6.04 -23.90
C ARG A 14 -7.05 7.37 -23.26
N ILE A 15 -7.91 7.96 -22.43
CA ILE A 15 -7.61 9.13 -21.62
C ILE A 15 -7.75 8.71 -20.16
N LEU A 16 -6.64 8.77 -19.43
CA LEU A 16 -6.58 8.51 -17.99
C LEU A 16 -6.18 9.78 -17.28
N ASP A 17 -6.77 10.03 -16.12
CA ASP A 17 -6.25 11.04 -15.23
C ASP A 17 -4.89 10.59 -14.68
N ALA A 18 -4.05 11.55 -14.28
CA ALA A 18 -2.72 11.29 -13.73
C ALA A 18 -2.74 10.34 -12.52
N ASP A 19 -3.90 10.25 -11.86
CA ASP A 19 -4.14 9.45 -10.67
C ASP A 19 -4.68 8.03 -10.95
N SER A 20 -5.09 7.72 -12.19
CA SER A 20 -5.70 6.43 -12.54
C SER A 20 -4.71 5.24 -12.50
N LEU A 21 -3.40 5.54 -12.49
CA LEU A 21 -2.30 4.56 -12.46
C LEU A 21 -1.42 4.69 -11.21
N LEU A 22 -1.93 5.28 -10.13
CA LEU A 22 -1.17 5.43 -8.87
C LEU A 22 -0.62 4.09 -8.34
N PRO A 23 -1.39 2.99 -8.25
CA PRO A 23 -0.87 1.73 -7.72
C PRO A 23 0.20 1.11 -8.63
N GLU A 24 0.05 1.17 -9.95
CA GLU A 24 1.07 0.73 -10.91
C GLU A 24 2.36 1.54 -10.80
N ARG A 25 2.24 2.87 -10.74
CA ARG A 25 3.39 3.76 -10.59
C ARG A 25 4.11 3.49 -9.27
N ALA A 26 3.36 3.29 -8.19
CA ALA A 26 3.92 2.95 -6.89
C ALA A 26 4.67 1.61 -6.89
N LEU A 27 4.14 0.61 -7.59
CA LEU A 27 4.80 -0.68 -7.83
C LEU A 27 6.08 -0.51 -8.67
N ALA A 28 6.05 0.33 -9.70
CA ALA A 28 7.20 0.71 -10.51
C ALA A 28 8.24 1.58 -9.75
N GLY A 29 8.05 1.83 -8.45
CA GLY A 29 9.00 2.51 -7.59
C GLY A 29 8.87 4.03 -7.57
N ASP A 30 7.83 4.63 -8.18
CA ASP A 30 7.60 6.08 -8.21
C ASP A 30 7.30 6.64 -6.79
N PRO A 31 8.23 7.40 -6.17
CA PRO A 31 8.05 7.86 -4.79
C PRO A 31 6.88 8.85 -4.62
N PRO A 32 6.64 9.83 -5.51
CA PRO A 32 5.40 10.60 -5.53
C PRO A 32 4.13 9.75 -5.52
N ALA A 33 4.03 8.72 -6.37
CA ALA A 33 2.83 7.88 -6.42
C ALA A 33 2.60 7.13 -5.11
N ARG A 34 3.68 6.60 -4.50
CA ARG A 34 3.62 5.97 -3.17
C ARG A 34 3.10 6.92 -2.10
N ARG A 35 3.62 8.15 -2.06
CA ARG A 35 3.18 9.18 -1.10
C ARG A 35 1.70 9.52 -1.29
N VAL A 36 1.25 9.70 -2.53
CA VAL A 36 -0.16 10.02 -2.82
C VAL A 36 -1.09 8.89 -2.32
N LEU A 37 -0.76 7.62 -2.55
CA LEU A 37 -1.57 6.50 -2.04
C LEU A 37 -1.62 6.47 -0.52
N VAL A 38 -0.48 6.66 0.14
CA VAL A 38 -0.42 6.68 1.61
C VAL A 38 -1.23 7.86 2.17
N ASP A 39 -1.13 9.02 1.54
CA ASP A 39 -1.74 10.25 2.03
C ASP A 39 -3.25 10.30 1.78
N ARG A 40 -3.73 9.72 0.67
CA ARG A 40 -5.16 9.69 0.33
C ARG A 40 -5.92 8.53 0.95
N ILE A 41 -5.26 7.41 1.23
CA ILE A 41 -5.95 6.18 1.67
C ILE A 41 -5.51 5.78 3.08
N HIS A 42 -4.22 5.51 3.28
CA HIS A 42 -3.76 4.94 4.55
C HIS A 42 -3.86 5.94 5.72
N ARG A 43 -3.41 7.19 5.53
CA ARG A 43 -3.46 8.21 6.58
C ARG A 43 -4.90 8.53 7.04
N PRO A 44 -5.89 8.76 6.15
CA PRO A 44 -7.27 9.00 6.57
C PRO A 44 -7.89 7.82 7.33
N LEU A 45 -7.59 6.58 6.94
CA LEU A 45 -8.06 5.39 7.64
C LEU A 45 -7.40 5.22 9.02
N GLY A 46 -6.12 5.59 9.15
CA GLY A 46 -5.38 5.56 10.41
C GLY A 46 -5.63 6.75 11.34
N ALA A 47 -6.44 7.73 10.95
CA ALA A 47 -6.72 8.91 11.75
C ALA A 47 -7.45 8.55 13.07
N LYS A 48 -7.27 9.38 14.10
CA LYS A 48 -7.97 9.21 15.38
C LYS A 48 -9.48 9.16 15.14
N GLY A 49 -10.14 8.12 15.65
CA GLY A 49 -11.58 7.88 15.44
C GLY A 49 -11.92 6.99 14.24
N HIS A 50 -10.96 6.72 13.33
CA HIS A 50 -11.17 5.88 12.15
C HIS A 50 -10.54 4.49 12.25
N VAL A 51 -9.96 4.13 13.41
CA VAL A 51 -9.38 2.79 13.66
C VAL A 51 -10.31 1.64 13.23
N PRO A 52 -11.64 1.68 13.51
CA PRO A 52 -12.53 0.63 13.04
C PRO A 52 -12.67 0.55 11.51
N LEU A 53 -12.49 1.67 10.79
CA LEU A 53 -12.52 1.71 9.33
C LEU A 53 -11.26 1.05 8.75
N LEU A 54 -10.08 1.33 9.30
CA LEU A 54 -8.84 0.66 8.90
C LEU A 54 -8.90 -0.86 9.14
N GLN A 55 -9.43 -1.27 10.29
CA GLN A 55 -9.65 -2.70 10.59
C GLN A 55 -10.65 -3.34 9.63
N THR A 56 -11.75 -2.64 9.32
CA THR A 56 -12.74 -3.14 8.36
C THR A 56 -12.19 -3.23 6.95
N ALA A 57 -11.46 -2.23 6.46
CA ALA A 57 -10.81 -2.28 5.15
C ALA A 57 -9.84 -3.47 5.05
N THR A 58 -9.02 -3.68 6.09
CA THR A 58 -8.05 -4.78 6.13
C THR A 58 -8.75 -6.14 6.10
N ALA A 59 -9.68 -6.39 7.02
CA ALA A 59 -10.39 -7.67 7.11
C ALA A 59 -11.27 -7.94 5.88
N TYR A 60 -11.86 -6.90 5.28
CA TYR A 60 -12.65 -7.03 4.07
C TYR A 60 -11.81 -7.50 2.87
N LEU A 61 -10.64 -6.91 2.69
CA LEU A 61 -9.71 -7.31 1.64
C LEU A 61 -9.12 -8.71 1.89
N GLU A 62 -8.81 -9.06 3.13
CA GLU A 62 -8.30 -10.39 3.52
C GLU A 62 -9.35 -11.50 3.35
N SER A 63 -10.63 -11.17 3.51
CA SER A 63 -11.74 -12.12 3.30
C SER A 63 -12.21 -12.24 1.85
N GLY A 64 -11.46 -11.67 0.90
CA GLY A 64 -11.80 -11.71 -0.53
C GLY A 64 -13.02 -10.86 -0.91
N GLY A 65 -13.34 -9.82 -0.12
CA GLY A 65 -14.49 -8.95 -0.36
C GLY A 65 -15.83 -9.49 0.17
N SER A 66 -15.79 -10.47 1.08
CA SER A 66 -17.01 -11.06 1.66
C SER A 66 -17.48 -10.29 2.89
N LEU A 67 -18.70 -9.73 2.82
CA LEU A 67 -19.33 -9.05 3.96
C LEU A 67 -19.50 -9.98 5.17
N GLU A 68 -19.99 -11.20 4.93
CA GLU A 68 -20.26 -12.18 5.99
C GLU A 68 -18.97 -12.66 6.66
N ALA A 69 -17.92 -12.95 5.88
CA ALA A 69 -16.64 -13.35 6.44
C ALA A 69 -15.97 -12.21 7.23
N THR A 70 -16.07 -10.98 6.73
CA THR A 70 -15.58 -9.78 7.43
C THR A 70 -16.32 -9.56 8.74
N ALA A 71 -17.65 -9.66 8.72
CA ALA A 71 -18.51 -9.48 9.88
C ALA A 71 -18.15 -10.48 10.99
N ARG A 72 -17.97 -11.76 10.63
CA ARG A 72 -17.50 -12.81 11.55
C ARG A 72 -16.10 -12.52 12.08
N ALA A 73 -15.16 -12.13 11.22
CA ALA A 73 -13.78 -11.83 11.64
C ALA A 73 -13.69 -10.66 12.63
N LEU A 74 -14.58 -9.68 12.51
CA LEU A 74 -14.61 -8.48 13.35
C LEU A 74 -15.64 -8.53 14.48
N PHE A 75 -16.39 -9.64 14.62
CA PHE A 75 -17.48 -9.79 15.59
C PHE A 75 -18.51 -8.65 15.53
N VAL A 76 -18.90 -8.25 14.32
CA VAL A 76 -19.94 -7.24 14.08
C VAL A 76 -21.03 -7.77 13.17
N HIS A 77 -22.14 -7.05 13.07
CA HIS A 77 -23.20 -7.34 12.12
C HIS A 77 -22.78 -7.00 10.67
N PRO A 78 -23.19 -7.77 9.64
CA PRO A 78 -22.89 -7.47 8.23
C PRO A 78 -23.31 -6.05 7.78
N ASN A 79 -24.43 -5.52 8.28
CA ASN A 79 -24.83 -4.13 8.02
C ASN A 79 -23.81 -3.10 8.53
N THR A 80 -23.16 -3.37 9.66
CA THR A 80 -22.10 -2.50 10.18
C THR A 80 -20.88 -2.52 9.26
N VAL A 81 -20.55 -3.68 8.66
CA VAL A 81 -19.49 -3.77 7.65
C VAL A 81 -19.87 -2.93 6.43
N ARG A 82 -21.09 -3.11 5.89
CA ARG A 82 -21.57 -2.33 4.74
C ARG A 82 -21.53 -0.82 5.01
N TYR A 83 -22.01 -0.40 6.18
CA TYR A 83 -21.93 1.00 6.60
C TYR A 83 -20.48 1.50 6.62
N ARG A 84 -19.57 0.75 7.24
CA ARG A 84 -18.15 1.13 7.31
C ARG A 84 -17.50 1.16 5.93
N LEU A 85 -17.85 0.27 5.00
CA LEU A 85 -17.38 0.33 3.61
C LEU A 85 -17.83 1.61 2.91
N GLY A 86 -19.09 2.03 3.10
CA GLY A 86 -19.56 3.34 2.63
C GLY A 86 -18.74 4.48 3.21
N ARG A 87 -18.50 4.47 4.53
CA ARG A 87 -17.65 5.48 5.20
C ARG A 87 -16.20 5.46 4.71
N ILE A 88 -15.66 4.29 4.38
CA ILE A 88 -14.32 4.17 3.79
C ILE A 88 -14.28 4.85 2.43
N SER A 89 -15.30 4.65 1.60
CA SER A 89 -15.44 5.34 0.31
C SER A 89 -15.53 6.86 0.52
N ASP A 90 -16.34 7.32 1.46
CA ASP A 90 -16.48 8.76 1.77
C ASP A 90 -15.14 9.43 2.17
N VAL A 91 -14.32 8.75 2.98
CA VAL A 91 -13.08 9.35 3.53
C VAL A 91 -11.86 9.18 2.62
N THR A 92 -11.85 8.17 1.76
CA THR A 92 -10.71 7.89 0.87
C THR A 92 -10.97 8.24 -0.59
N GLY A 93 -12.23 8.30 -1.00
CA GLY A 93 -12.64 8.35 -2.41
C GLY A 93 -12.55 7.01 -3.14
N TYR A 94 -12.32 5.89 -2.44
CA TYR A 94 -12.20 4.55 -3.02
C TYR A 94 -13.26 3.59 -2.45
N ASP A 95 -14.01 2.96 -3.35
CA ASP A 95 -14.98 1.91 -3.10
C ASP A 95 -14.34 0.52 -3.17
N LEU A 96 -14.20 -0.12 -2.00
CA LEU A 96 -13.63 -1.46 -1.88
C LEU A 96 -14.50 -2.55 -2.51
N THR A 97 -15.75 -2.28 -2.88
CA THR A 97 -16.57 -3.25 -3.62
C THR A 97 -16.19 -3.32 -5.10
N THR A 98 -15.49 -2.30 -5.61
CA THR A 98 -14.92 -2.29 -6.96
C THR A 98 -13.55 -2.95 -6.95
N PRO A 99 -13.31 -4.05 -7.71
CA PRO A 99 -12.05 -4.79 -7.66
C PRO A 99 -10.80 -3.94 -7.92
N ARG A 100 -10.90 -2.97 -8.84
CA ARG A 100 -9.82 -2.06 -9.19
C ARG A 100 -9.40 -1.17 -8.02
N GLU A 101 -10.39 -0.57 -7.36
CA GLU A 101 -10.19 0.33 -6.24
C GLU A 101 -9.79 -0.43 -4.98
N ALA A 102 -10.38 -1.61 -4.74
CA ALA A 102 -9.97 -2.53 -3.69
C ALA A 102 -8.48 -2.91 -3.78
N TRP A 103 -7.97 -3.13 -5.00
CA TRP A 103 -6.55 -3.37 -5.22
C TRP A 103 -5.69 -2.14 -4.92
N ALA A 104 -6.11 -0.94 -5.36
CA ALA A 104 -5.42 0.31 -5.02
C ALA A 104 -5.33 0.52 -3.49
N VAL A 105 -6.43 0.30 -2.77
CA VAL A 105 -6.48 0.37 -1.31
C VAL A 105 -5.54 -0.67 -0.69
N ARG A 106 -5.53 -1.91 -1.19
CA ARG A 106 -4.62 -2.95 -0.68
C ARG A 106 -3.15 -2.57 -0.80
N ILE A 107 -2.75 -1.98 -1.94
CA ILE A 107 -1.40 -1.47 -2.15
C ILE A 107 -1.09 -0.32 -1.18
N ALA A 108 -2.01 0.63 -1.02
CA ALA A 108 -1.84 1.74 -0.09
C ALA A 108 -1.69 1.30 1.36
N LEU A 109 -2.47 0.30 1.80
CA LEU A 109 -2.35 -0.29 3.14
C LEU A 109 -0.97 -0.94 3.35
N ALA A 110 -0.46 -1.66 2.35
CA ALA A 110 0.88 -2.24 2.41
C ALA A 110 1.97 -1.16 2.48
N LEU A 111 1.89 -0.13 1.63
CA LEU A 111 2.82 1.00 1.64
C LEU A 111 2.81 1.77 2.95
N GLY A 112 1.64 1.99 3.53
CA GLY A 112 1.49 2.66 4.82
C GLY A 112 2.09 1.88 5.99
N ARG A 113 2.01 0.55 5.97
CA ARG A 113 2.71 -0.29 6.96
C ARG A 113 4.23 -0.26 6.78
N LEU A 114 4.70 -0.26 5.54
CA LEU A 114 6.12 -0.16 5.21
C LEU A 114 6.74 1.20 5.57
N SER A 115 5.96 2.28 5.55
CA SER A 115 6.45 3.61 5.95
C SER A 115 6.54 3.80 7.47
N ILE A 116 5.87 2.94 8.25
CA ILE A 116 5.93 2.92 9.72
C ILE A 116 7.00 1.94 10.21
N ALA A 117 7.29 0.88 9.44
CA ALA A 117 8.37 -0.04 9.75
C ALA A 117 9.72 0.71 9.79
N PRO A 118 10.55 0.52 10.84
CA PRO A 118 11.90 1.06 10.81
C PRO A 118 12.58 0.52 9.56
N ALA A 119 13.19 1.40 8.76
CA ALA A 119 13.90 1.00 7.56
C ALA A 119 14.82 -0.18 7.90
N PRO A 120 14.79 -1.30 7.14
CA PRO A 120 15.69 -2.39 7.41
C PRO A 120 17.09 -1.79 7.43
N ALA A 121 17.79 -1.94 8.56
CA ALA A 121 19.14 -1.44 8.74
C ALA A 121 19.93 -1.92 7.51
N GLN A 122 20.21 -0.99 6.59
CA GLN A 122 20.92 -1.31 5.36
C GLN A 122 22.24 -1.91 5.82
N SER A 123 22.42 -3.20 5.49
CA SER A 123 23.68 -3.92 5.67
C SER A 123 24.79 -2.99 5.23
N LEU A 124 25.60 -2.55 6.20
CA LEU A 124 26.80 -1.77 5.97
C LEU A 124 27.55 -2.44 4.82
N GLY A 125 27.75 -1.70 3.75
CA GLY A 125 28.65 -2.11 2.68
C GLY A 125 29.97 -2.46 3.33
N HIS A 126 30.40 -3.70 3.17
CA HIS A 126 31.79 -4.06 3.38
C HIS A 126 32.58 -3.27 2.33
N PRO A 127 33.43 -2.30 2.70
CA PRO A 127 34.27 -1.63 1.73
C PRO A 127 35.27 -2.65 1.19
N LEU A 128 35.44 -2.64 -0.12
CA LEU A 128 36.59 -3.23 -0.79
C LEU A 128 37.84 -2.49 -0.29
N GLU A 129 38.66 -3.11 0.56
CA GLU A 129 40.07 -2.72 0.71
C GLU A 129 40.93 -3.69 -0.10
N GLU A 130 41.29 -3.24 -1.30
CA GLU A 130 42.41 -3.75 -2.07
C GLU A 130 43.74 -3.30 -1.41
N SER A 131 44.59 -4.29 -1.14
CA SER A 131 46.06 -4.26 -1.23
C SER A 131 46.84 -3.01 -0.75
N SER A 132 47.69 -3.20 0.28
CA SER A 132 49.17 -3.12 0.17
C SER A 132 49.87 -2.63 1.45
N LYS A 133 50.98 -3.33 1.77
CA LYS A 133 52.03 -3.08 2.79
C LYS A 133 51.64 -3.53 4.21
N LEU A 134 52.41 -4.38 4.90
CA LEU A 134 53.85 -4.36 5.08
C LEU A 134 54.33 -5.71 5.65
N SER A 135 55.40 -6.27 5.09
CA SER A 135 56.16 -7.39 5.67
C SER A 135 56.79 -7.01 7.02
N PRO A 136 57.04 -7.97 7.91
CA PRO A 136 58.43 -8.28 8.29
C PRO A 136 58.68 -9.80 8.20
N SER A 137 59.73 -10.25 7.53
CA SER A 137 61.04 -10.54 8.13
C SER A 137 60.94 -11.37 9.42
N THR A 138 61.13 -12.68 9.28
CA THR A 138 61.67 -13.52 10.34
C THR A 138 62.46 -14.68 9.73
N SER A 139 63.76 -14.68 10.07
CA SER A 139 64.75 -15.78 10.12
C SER A 139 65.15 -16.52 8.84
#